data_AF-W2U3A1-F1
#
_entry.id   AF-W2U3A1-F1
#
_cell.length_a   1.000
_cell.length_b   1.000
_cell.length_c   1.000
_cell.angle_alpha   90.00
_cell.angle_beta   90.00
_cell.angle_gamma   90.00
#
_symmetry.space_group_name_H-M   'P 1'
#
loop_
_entity.id
_entity.type
_entity.pdbx_description
1 polymer ?
#
loop_
_entity_poly.entity_id
_entity_poly.type
_entity_poly.pdbx_seq_one_letter_code
_entity_poly.pdbx_strand_id
1 'polypeptide(L)'
;MPSALGPLPQMNRFGVPYHGPMPVLLFLHASLGALLLLAVPALALVGLQGFFRPLPGGFFRALRGVAWVAILQVLLGFFLFLQGLRPKDGLHLLYGLLLAAGLHYLGGLEPGAWFYRGLKDPPRRPEVYVALGMLFCVGLVVRVYVTGG
;
A
#
# COMPACT_ATOMS: atom_id res chain seq x y z
N MET A 1 17.38 30.07 -38.34
CA MET A 1 17.54 28.60 -38.53
C MET A 1 17.08 27.93 -37.24
N PRO A 2 16.00 27.14 -37.26
CA PRO A 2 15.53 26.43 -36.07
C PRO A 2 16.42 25.23 -35.78
N SER A 3 16.84 25.08 -34.52
CA SER A 3 17.63 23.97 -34.00
C SER A 3 16.91 22.64 -34.23
N ALA A 4 17.45 21.80 -35.11
CA ALA A 4 16.94 20.48 -35.49
C ALA A 4 17.11 19.39 -34.41
N LEU A 5 17.31 19.78 -33.16
CA LEU A 5 17.50 18.86 -32.04
C LEU A 5 16.23 18.91 -31.20
N GLY A 6 15.35 17.92 -31.41
CA GLY A 6 14.27 17.64 -30.47
C GLY A 6 14.82 17.41 -29.05
N PRO A 7 13.96 17.47 -28.01
CA PRO A 7 14.41 17.26 -26.64
C PRO A 7 15.15 15.93 -26.52
N LEU A 8 16.35 15.97 -25.91
CA LEU A 8 17.15 14.77 -25.68
C LEU A 8 16.32 13.73 -24.92
N PRO A 9 16.38 12.44 -25.32
CA PRO A 9 15.69 11.38 -24.59
C PRO A 9 16.19 11.38 -23.15
N GLN A 10 15.27 11.46 -22.19
CA GLN A 10 15.63 11.31 -20.79
C GLN A 10 16.27 9.92 -20.60
N MET A 11 17.36 9.86 -19.84
CA MET A 11 18.15 8.64 -19.63
C MET A 11 17.98 8.19 -18.18
N ASN A 12 17.92 6.87 -17.94
CA ASN A 12 18.03 6.34 -16.59
C ASN A 12 19.51 6.36 -16.12
N ARG A 13 19.77 6.02 -14.85
CA ARG A 13 21.13 6.04 -14.26
C ARG A 13 22.13 5.10 -14.92
N PHE A 14 21.68 4.25 -15.85
CA PHE A 14 22.49 3.27 -16.57
C PHE A 14 22.71 3.66 -18.04
N GLY A 15 22.33 4.88 -18.44
CA GLY A 15 22.49 5.36 -19.82
C GLY A 15 21.52 4.72 -20.80
N VAL A 16 20.42 4.11 -20.33
CA VAL A 16 19.37 3.57 -21.19
C VAL A 16 18.33 4.66 -21.45
N PRO A 17 18.04 5.02 -22.70
CA PRO A 17 17.01 6.00 -23.03
C PRO A 17 15.64 5.47 -22.59
N TYR A 18 14.83 6.35 -21.99
CA TYR A 18 13.45 6.00 -21.66
C TYR A 18 12.64 5.84 -22.96
N HIS A 19 12.39 4.60 -23.33
CA HIS A 19 11.39 4.23 -24.32
C HIS A 19 10.36 3.33 -23.61
N GLY A 20 9.23 3.86 -23.16
CA GLY A 20 8.21 3.03 -22.51
C GLY A 20 7.23 3.72 -21.55
N PRO A 21 6.35 2.95 -20.87
CA PRO A 21 5.21 3.42 -20.09
C PRO A 21 5.59 4.09 -18.75
N MET A 22 6.80 4.62 -18.61
CA MET A 22 7.30 5.18 -17.35
C MET A 22 6.44 6.31 -16.75
N PRO A 23 5.90 7.26 -17.53
CA PRO A 23 4.95 8.24 -17.01
C PRO A 23 3.66 7.60 -16.49
N VAL A 24 3.20 6.54 -17.15
CA VAL A 24 2.00 5.79 -16.76
C VAL A 24 2.24 5.04 -15.45
N LEU A 25 3.42 4.41 -15.29
CA LEU A 25 3.78 3.71 -14.05
C LEU A 25 3.93 4.68 -12.87
N LEU A 26 4.54 5.84 -13.09
CA LEU A 26 4.62 6.90 -12.07
C LEU A 26 3.24 7.43 -11.69
N PHE A 27 2.39 7.69 -12.68
CA PHE A 27 1.01 8.13 -12.46
C PHE A 27 0.23 7.08 -11.67
N LEU A 28 0.31 5.80 -12.07
CA LEU A 28 -0.34 4.69 -11.39
C LEU A 28 0.13 4.60 -9.93
N HIS A 29 1.45 4.66 -9.68
CA HIS A 29 2.01 4.64 -8.33
C HIS A 29 1.49 5.80 -7.47
N ALA A 30 1.40 7.01 -8.05
CA ALA A 30 0.85 8.17 -7.34
C ALA A 30 -0.65 8.01 -7.04
N SER A 31 -1.45 7.55 -8.01
CA SER A 31 -2.90 7.37 -7.86
C SER A 31 -3.24 6.28 -6.84
N LEU A 32 -2.53 5.14 -6.87
CA LEU A 32 -2.71 4.06 -5.89
C LEU A 32 -2.27 4.53 -4.49
N GLY A 33 -1.18 5.29 -4.39
CA GLY A 33 -0.75 5.91 -3.14
C GLY A 33 -1.82 6.85 -2.56
N ALA A 34 -2.41 7.71 -3.38
CA ALA A 34 -3.50 8.59 -2.97
C ALA A 34 -4.75 7.82 -2.54
N LEU A 35 -5.11 6.75 -3.26
CA LEU A 35 -6.20 5.87 -2.88
C LEU A 35 -5.95 5.24 -1.49
N LEU A 36 -4.75 4.74 -1.22
CA LEU A 36 -4.39 4.16 0.08
C LEU A 36 -4.42 5.21 1.20
N LEU A 37 -3.94 6.42 0.92
CA LEU A 37 -3.94 7.54 1.86
C LEU A 37 -5.34 7.88 2.36
N LEU A 38 -6.38 7.68 1.53
CA LEU A 38 -7.77 7.94 1.89
C LEU A 38 -8.48 6.68 2.42
N ALA A 39 -8.29 5.54 1.75
CA ALA A 39 -9.01 4.31 2.04
C ALA A 39 -8.62 3.70 3.39
N VAL A 40 -7.34 3.76 3.77
CA VAL A 40 -6.88 3.18 5.04
C VAL A 40 -7.46 3.93 6.25
N PRO A 41 -7.41 5.27 6.34
CA PRO A 41 -8.11 6.01 7.40
C PRO A 41 -9.61 5.77 7.40
N ALA A 42 -10.27 5.76 6.23
CA ALA A 42 -11.71 5.50 6.15
C ALA A 42 -12.08 4.11 6.70
N LEU A 43 -11.32 3.08 6.33
CA LEU A 43 -11.48 1.75 6.90
C LEU A 43 -11.14 1.72 8.40
N ALA A 44 -10.16 2.48 8.87
CA ALA A 44 -9.83 2.54 10.28
C ALA A 44 -11.00 3.08 11.11
N LEU A 45 -11.66 4.16 10.65
CA LEU A 45 -12.83 4.73 11.32
C LEU A 45 -13.96 3.71 11.46
N VAL A 46 -14.23 2.92 10.42
CA VAL A 46 -15.21 1.82 10.49
C VAL A 46 -14.71 0.68 11.38
N GLY A 47 -13.42 0.33 11.27
CA GLY A 47 -12.77 -0.75 12.01
C GLY A 47 -12.76 -0.54 13.52
N LEU A 48 -12.75 0.72 13.99
CA LEU A 48 -12.88 1.07 15.42
C LEU A 48 -14.17 0.53 16.07
N GLN A 49 -15.21 0.31 15.27
CA GLN A 49 -16.44 -0.33 15.76
C GLN A 49 -16.18 -1.75 16.27
N GLY A 50 -15.09 -2.39 15.84
CA GLY A 50 -14.62 -3.70 16.30
C GLY A 50 -14.36 -3.79 17.80
N PHE A 51 -14.07 -2.68 18.49
CA PHE A 51 -13.99 -2.69 19.95
C PHE A 51 -15.32 -3.06 20.61
N PHE A 52 -16.43 -2.63 20.00
CA PHE A 52 -17.76 -2.71 20.59
C PHE A 52 -18.64 -3.80 19.99
N ARG A 53 -18.44 -4.13 18.70
CA ARG A 53 -19.29 -5.07 17.97
C ARG A 53 -18.53 -5.82 16.87
N PRO A 54 -19.02 -6.99 16.42
CA PRO A 54 -18.46 -7.68 15.27
C PRO A 54 -18.47 -6.80 14.02
N LEU A 55 -17.43 -6.97 13.19
CA LEU A 55 -17.33 -6.29 11.90
C LEU A 55 -18.05 -7.11 10.81
N PRO A 56 -18.78 -6.46 9.90
CA PRO A 56 -19.50 -7.16 8.84
C PRO A 56 -18.53 -7.76 7.81
N GLY A 57 -18.89 -8.89 7.18
CA GLY A 57 -18.05 -9.48 6.13
C GLY A 57 -17.74 -8.54 4.95
N GLY A 58 -18.62 -7.57 4.67
CA GLY A 58 -18.36 -6.50 3.70
C GLY A 58 -17.15 -5.63 4.03
N PHE A 59 -16.92 -5.37 5.33
CA PHE A 59 -15.73 -4.66 5.79
C PHE A 59 -14.45 -5.45 5.45
N PHE A 60 -14.44 -6.75 5.73
CA PHE A 60 -13.27 -7.60 5.45
C PHE A 60 -12.99 -7.74 3.95
N ARG A 61 -14.03 -7.77 3.10
CA ARG A 61 -13.86 -7.71 1.64
C ARG A 61 -13.20 -6.40 1.20
N ALA A 62 -13.67 -5.26 1.72
CA ALA A 62 -13.07 -3.96 1.41
C ALA A 62 -11.62 -3.88 1.90
N LEU A 63 -11.35 -4.34 3.11
CA LEU A 63 -10.00 -4.40 3.69
C LEU A 63 -9.05 -5.26 2.84
N ARG A 64 -9.49 -6.43 2.37
CA ARG A 64 -8.69 -7.25 1.44
C ARG A 64 -8.44 -6.57 0.11
N GLY A 65 -9.44 -5.86 -0.45
CA GLY A 65 -9.27 -5.07 -1.66
C GLY A 65 -8.18 -4.01 -1.48
N VAL A 66 -8.23 -3.25 -0.38
CA VAL A 66 -7.22 -2.24 -0.03
C VAL A 66 -5.85 -2.89 0.23
N ALA A 67 -5.79 -4.08 0.83
CA ALA A 67 -4.55 -4.82 0.99
C ALA A 67 -3.91 -5.18 -0.37
N TRP A 68 -4.69 -5.62 -1.35
CA TRP A 68 -4.18 -5.89 -2.71
C TRP A 68 -3.68 -4.63 -3.41
N VAL A 69 -4.37 -3.50 -3.22
CA VAL A 69 -3.88 -2.19 -3.69
C VAL A 69 -2.52 -1.86 -3.05
N ALA A 70 -2.36 -2.07 -1.73
CA ALA A 70 -1.11 -1.83 -1.03
C ALA A 70 0.02 -2.76 -1.52
N ILE A 71 -0.27 -4.04 -1.78
CA ILE A 71 0.70 -4.98 -2.35
C ILE A 71 1.14 -4.50 -3.74
N LEU A 72 0.19 -4.12 -4.61
CA LEU A 72 0.52 -3.58 -5.93
C LEU A 72 1.36 -2.30 -5.84
N GLN A 73 1.03 -1.41 -4.90
CA GLN A 73 1.78 -0.20 -4.63
C GLN A 73 3.23 -0.49 -4.25
N VAL A 74 3.46 -1.50 -3.39
CA VAL A 74 4.79 -1.93 -2.97
C VAL A 74 5.57 -2.51 -4.14
N LEU A 75 4.99 -3.42 -4.91
CA LEU A 75 5.64 -4.02 -6.09
C LEU A 75 6.05 -2.94 -7.09
N LEU A 76 5.17 -1.98 -7.36
CA LEU A 76 5.46 -0.86 -8.24
C LEU A 76 6.54 0.07 -7.67
N GLY A 77 6.49 0.35 -6.36
CA GLY A 77 7.51 1.14 -5.67
C GLY A 77 8.90 0.50 -5.76
N PHE A 78 9.01 -0.81 -5.53
CA PHE A 78 10.27 -1.55 -5.71
C PHE A 78 10.75 -1.51 -7.17
N PHE A 79 9.85 -1.73 -8.13
CA PHE A 79 10.20 -1.66 -9.54
C PHE A 79 10.77 -0.29 -9.92
N LEU A 80 10.11 0.80 -9.53
CA LEU A 80 10.56 2.17 -9.79
C LEU A 80 11.88 2.49 -9.05
N PHE A 81 12.03 2.04 -7.81
CA PHE A 81 13.27 2.19 -7.04
C PHE A 81 14.47 1.55 -7.73
N LEU A 82 14.31 0.32 -8.25
CA LEU A 82 15.37 -0.40 -8.97
C LEU A 82 15.78 0.29 -10.28
N GLN A 83 14.89 1.07 -10.88
CA GLN A 83 15.17 1.91 -12.05
C GLN A 83 15.86 3.24 -11.69
N GLY A 84 16.13 3.50 -10.39
CA GLY A 84 16.70 4.76 -9.92
C GLY A 84 15.70 5.92 -9.86
N LEU A 85 14.40 5.61 -9.90
CA LEU A 85 13.33 6.60 -9.73
C LEU A 85 12.84 6.62 -8.28
N ARG A 86 11.71 7.29 -8.03
CA ARG A 86 11.05 7.27 -6.72
C ARG A 86 10.66 5.83 -6.31
N PRO A 87 10.50 5.56 -5.02
CA PRO A 87 10.79 6.41 -3.86
C PRO A 87 12.30 6.65 -3.67
N LYS A 88 12.70 7.78 -3.05
CA LYS A 88 14.13 8.10 -2.87
C LYS A 88 14.75 7.50 -1.59
N ASP A 89 13.90 7.12 -0.64
CA ASP A 89 14.28 6.62 0.68
C ASP A 89 13.85 5.16 0.85
N GLY A 90 14.76 4.29 1.29
CA GLY A 90 14.47 2.90 1.60
C GLY A 90 13.46 2.73 2.74
N LEU A 91 13.34 3.71 3.65
CA LEU A 91 12.32 3.71 4.69
C LEU A 91 10.90 3.75 4.11
N HIS A 92 10.70 4.42 2.98
CA HIS A 92 9.40 4.43 2.30
C HIS A 92 9.01 3.01 1.86
N LEU A 93 9.96 2.24 1.32
CA LEU A 93 9.74 0.85 0.93
C LEU A 93 9.42 -0.03 2.15
N LEU A 94 10.17 0.14 3.25
CA LEU A 94 9.93 -0.59 4.49
C LEU A 94 8.52 -0.31 5.04
N TYR A 95 8.14 0.96 5.14
CA TYR A 95 6.81 1.33 5.66
C TYR A 95 5.68 0.87 4.73
N GLY A 96 5.88 0.95 3.41
CA GLY A 96 4.94 0.42 2.43
C GLY A 96 4.77 -1.10 2.56
N LEU A 97 5.88 -1.83 2.72
CA LEU A 97 5.85 -3.29 2.91
C LEU A 97 5.14 -3.68 4.21
N LEU A 98 5.44 -3.01 5.32
CA LEU A 98 4.76 -3.23 6.60
C LEU A 98 3.27 -2.93 6.51
N LEU A 99 2.88 -1.87 5.78
CA LEU A 99 1.49 -1.52 5.56
C LEU A 99 0.77 -2.60 4.75
N ALA A 100 1.35 -3.04 3.63
CA ALA A 100 0.78 -4.07 2.78
C ALA A 100 0.61 -5.40 3.54
N ALA A 101 1.66 -5.84 4.26
CA ALA A 101 1.61 -7.03 5.09
C ALA A 101 0.54 -6.89 6.19
N GLY A 102 0.54 -5.78 6.93
CA GLY A 102 -0.43 -5.50 7.98
C GLY A 102 -1.86 -5.61 7.48
N LEU A 103 -2.22 -4.86 6.43
CA LEU A 103 -3.56 -4.91 5.83
C LEU A 103 -3.94 -6.32 5.35
N HIS A 104 -2.99 -7.06 4.76
CA HIS A 104 -3.23 -8.41 4.26
C HIS A 104 -3.55 -9.39 5.39
N TYR A 105 -2.77 -9.36 6.48
CA TYR A 105 -3.01 -10.18 7.67
C TYR A 105 -4.31 -9.80 8.38
N LEU A 106 -4.59 -8.51 8.54
CA LEU A 106 -5.84 -8.03 9.13
C LEU A 106 -7.07 -8.46 8.30
N GLY A 107 -6.99 -8.39 6.97
CA GLY A 107 -8.02 -8.90 6.07
C GLY A 107 -8.19 -10.41 6.12
N GLY A 108 -7.15 -11.14 6.55
CA GLY A 108 -7.15 -12.58 6.77
C GLY A 108 -7.66 -13.01 8.16
N LEU A 109 -7.91 -12.08 9.09
CA LEU A 109 -8.50 -12.36 10.40
C LEU A 109 -10.02 -12.54 10.37
N GLU A 110 -10.67 -12.39 9.20
CA GLU A 110 -12.08 -12.77 9.05
C GLU A 110 -12.25 -14.25 9.46
N PRO A 111 -13.23 -14.59 10.32
CA PRO A 111 -13.48 -15.97 10.70
C PRO A 111 -13.62 -16.88 9.47
N GLY A 112 -12.81 -17.94 9.42
CA GLY A 112 -12.77 -18.88 8.29
C GLY A 112 -11.83 -18.48 7.13
N ALA A 113 -11.26 -17.29 7.13
CA ALA A 113 -10.24 -16.91 6.14
C ALA A 113 -8.90 -17.65 6.36
N TRP A 114 -7.99 -17.53 5.38
CA TRP A 114 -6.74 -18.29 5.35
C TRP A 114 -5.88 -18.07 6.59
N PHE A 115 -5.71 -16.82 7.03
CA PHE A 115 -4.85 -16.51 8.17
C PHE A 115 -5.50 -16.94 9.48
N TYR A 116 -6.80 -16.64 9.66
CA TYR A 116 -7.58 -17.11 10.81
C TYR A 116 -7.49 -18.63 11.01
N ARG A 117 -7.63 -19.42 9.94
CA ARG A 117 -7.52 -20.88 9.98
C ARG A 117 -6.10 -21.40 10.22
N GLY A 118 -5.08 -20.61 9.88
CA GLY A 118 -3.68 -20.95 10.10
C GLY A 118 -3.20 -20.69 11.53
N LEU A 119 -3.96 -19.96 12.35
CA LEU A 119 -3.61 -19.72 13.74
C LEU A 119 -3.88 -20.98 14.58
N LYS A 120 -2.88 -21.37 15.39
CA LYS A 120 -3.03 -22.46 16.36
C LYS A 120 -4.19 -22.20 17.32
N ASP A 121 -4.26 -20.98 17.85
CA ASP A 121 -5.30 -20.52 18.78
C ASP A 121 -5.90 -19.22 18.25
N PRO A 122 -6.91 -19.29 17.35
CA PRO A 122 -7.48 -18.09 16.75
C PRO A 122 -8.21 -17.23 17.81
N PRO A 123 -8.13 -15.90 17.71
CA PRO A 123 -8.76 -15.03 18.69
C PRO A 123 -10.28 -15.19 18.67
N ARG A 124 -10.89 -15.20 19.85
CA ARG A 124 -12.36 -15.21 20.01
C ARG A 124 -13.00 -13.93 19.46
N ARG A 125 -12.27 -12.81 19.50
CA ARG A 125 -12.69 -11.48 19.04
C ARG A 125 -11.68 -10.89 18.04
N PRO A 126 -11.58 -11.41 16.81
CA PRO A 126 -10.64 -10.92 15.80
C PRO A 126 -10.83 -9.43 15.50
N GLU A 127 -12.05 -8.90 15.62
CA GLU A 127 -12.39 -7.50 15.38
C GLU A 127 -11.62 -6.50 16.27
N VAL A 128 -11.23 -6.88 17.48
CA VAL A 128 -10.42 -6.03 18.38
C VAL A 128 -9.00 -5.88 17.85
N TYR A 129 -8.41 -6.98 17.37
CA TYR A 129 -7.09 -6.97 16.76
C TYR A 129 -7.10 -6.21 15.43
N VAL A 130 -8.20 -6.30 14.68
CA VAL A 130 -8.41 -5.49 13.48
C VAL A 130 -8.48 -4.00 13.82
N ALA A 131 -9.23 -3.60 14.86
CA ALA A 131 -9.30 -2.20 15.27
C ALA A 131 -7.92 -1.63 15.66
N LEU A 132 -7.17 -2.37 16.48
CA LEU A 132 -5.81 -2.00 16.89
C LEU A 132 -4.83 -1.98 15.69
N GLY A 133 -4.88 -3.00 14.84
CA GLY A 133 -4.04 -3.10 13.67
C GLY A 133 -4.33 -2.00 12.64
N MET A 134 -5.59 -1.58 12.50
CA MET A 134 -5.95 -0.47 11.62
C MET A 134 -5.42 0.87 12.13
N LEU A 135 -5.43 1.11 13.45
CA LEU A 135 -4.76 2.27 14.04
C LEU A 135 -3.26 2.28 13.74
N PHE A 136 -2.61 1.11 13.86
CA PHE A 136 -1.21 0.95 13.46
C PHE A 136 -0.99 1.24 11.96
N CYS A 137 -1.87 0.72 11.08
CA CYS A 137 -1.79 0.96 9.64
C CYS A 137 -1.97 2.44 9.28
N VAL A 138 -2.81 3.19 10.00
CA VAL A 138 -2.91 4.65 9.84
C VAL A 138 -1.59 5.33 10.16
N GLY A 139 -0.93 4.94 11.25
CA GLY A 139 0.42 5.43 11.58
C GLY A 139 1.43 5.15 10.46
N LEU A 140 1.39 3.96 9.88
CA LEU A 140 2.24 3.61 8.73
C LEU A 140 1.94 4.46 7.50
N VAL A 141 0.67 4.69 7.15
CA VAL A 141 0.28 5.55 6.02
C VAL A 141 0.83 6.96 6.18
N VAL A 142 0.74 7.54 7.38
CA VAL A 142 1.34 8.86 7.68
C VAL A 142 2.85 8.82 7.46
N ARG A 143 3.54 7.78 7.95
CA ARG A 143 4.99 7.63 7.75
C ARG A 143 5.37 7.45 6.28
N VAL A 144 4.62 6.67 5.50
CA VAL A 144 4.80 6.49 4.05
C VAL A 144 4.66 7.84 3.32
N TYR A 145 3.63 8.62 3.65
CA TYR A 145 3.41 9.94 3.05
C TYR A 145 4.56 10.91 3.34
N VAL A 146 5.02 10.96 4.59
CA VAL A 146 6.11 11.86 5.01
C VAL A 146 7.46 11.46 4.42
N THR A 147 7.75 10.15 4.29
CA THR A 147 9.03 9.64 3.75
C THR A 147 9.05 9.45 2.24
N GLY A 148 7.89 9.51 1.58
CA GLY A 148 7.73 9.27 0.14
C GLY A 148 8.01 10.46 -0.79
N GLY A 149 8.48 11.57 -0.23
CA GLY A 149 8.81 12.86 -0.86
C GLY A 149 8.79 12.93 -2.38
#